data_AF-A0A952NU37-F1
#
_entry.id   AF-A0A952NU37-F1
#
_cell.length_a   1.000
_cell.length_b   1.000
_cell.length_c   1.000
_cell.angle_alpha   90.00
_cell.angle_beta   90.00
_cell.angle_gamma   90.00
#
_symmetry.space_group_name_H-M   'P 1'
#
loop_
_entity.id
_entity.type
_entity.pdbx_description
1 polymer ?
#
loop_
_entity_poly.entity_id
_entity_poly.type
_entity_poly.pdbx_seq_one_letter_code
_entity_poly.pdbx_strand_id
1 'polypeptide(L)'
;MSKHVFFFILVFSFLASPARADILFLTFNLAPGEIRAVQQAADKRKEKLHVLPELSTPQKNRLNEIAKLKTGYLKQTEKTEDDAKIEELAKKLVELMEEEEAILNLVTVTPESLTAFLKKLNASGATLSTVILSGHDGNGKFWGGISEALTSEQIKKSFAEFPQLAESVRSVMLLGCYTTNIGSLDTYWKGLFPNVRAYAGYEQKGPLAHVAIGHDYIKAFLDRESQFAKARTKAEMLALFKKLPQIKHLFASIATSQFHVSHQGSKTIEELYASCRDLGGESPFRQKFNCAYQGENECAEVPKDTKAGPLRKFYEELQANAHCREMLTVDADHSLPKAEVVLSLIFFDNIRSNFLRNYRAELEQLDRWLTAAGQAPLTLATKARTRAELLADIRRARGALQTEFPAQEGLREVFLARVKAGQRLEEIDKILLTLVPACVPSEWVDPAIPTRSICLNVDANVEKSAEKAWEKAKGVTP
;
A
#
# COMPACT_ATOMS: atom_id res chain seq x y z
N MET A 1 19.01 76.43 -36.01
CA MET A 1 17.62 75.93 -35.97
C MET A 1 17.66 74.41 -36.05
N SER A 2 17.62 73.71 -34.92
CA SER A 2 17.61 72.25 -34.87
C SER A 2 16.35 71.80 -34.13
N LYS A 3 15.50 71.03 -34.80
CA LYS A 3 14.24 70.50 -34.27
C LYS A 3 14.53 69.18 -33.56
N HIS A 4 14.33 69.13 -32.24
CA HIS A 4 14.31 67.87 -31.50
C HIS A 4 12.87 67.35 -31.44
N VAL A 5 12.64 66.25 -32.15
CA VAL A 5 11.43 65.43 -32.04
C VAL A 5 11.63 64.47 -30.88
N PHE A 6 10.90 64.67 -29.78
CA PHE A 6 10.81 63.72 -28.68
C PHE A 6 9.84 62.61 -29.06
N PHE A 7 10.35 61.39 -29.23
CA PHE A 7 9.56 60.19 -29.48
C PHE A 7 9.13 59.61 -28.13
N PHE A 8 7.86 59.76 -27.76
CA PHE A 8 7.26 59.09 -26.60
C PHE A 8 7.07 57.60 -26.92
N ILE A 9 7.94 56.74 -26.39
CA ILE A 9 7.72 55.29 -26.39
C ILE A 9 6.73 54.99 -25.27
N LEU A 10 5.48 54.73 -25.66
CA LEU A 10 4.41 54.25 -24.80
C LEU A 10 4.70 52.77 -24.50
N VAL A 11 5.37 52.50 -23.37
CA VAL A 11 5.55 51.14 -22.85
C VAL A 11 4.19 50.65 -22.35
N PHE A 12 3.45 49.96 -23.22
CA PHE A 12 2.32 49.13 -22.79
C PHE A 12 2.89 47.98 -21.94
N SER A 13 2.95 48.19 -20.63
CA SER A 13 3.03 47.10 -19.67
C SER A 13 1.73 46.31 -19.77
N PHE A 14 1.69 45.34 -20.69
CA PHE A 14 0.73 44.25 -20.60
C PHE A 14 0.92 43.63 -19.22
N LEU A 15 -0.02 43.90 -18.32
CA LEU A 15 -0.22 43.15 -17.10
C LEU A 15 -0.56 41.72 -17.54
N ALA A 16 0.46 40.91 -17.83
CA ALA A 16 0.32 39.48 -17.93
C ALA A 16 -0.29 39.05 -16.59
N SER A 17 -1.58 38.69 -16.61
CA SER A 17 -2.20 38.08 -15.46
C SER A 17 -1.29 36.92 -15.06
N PRO A 18 -0.76 36.89 -13.83
CA PRO A 18 0.17 35.84 -13.43
C PRO A 18 -0.50 34.52 -13.77
N ALA A 19 0.15 33.73 -14.63
CA ALA A 19 -0.38 32.45 -15.08
C ALA A 19 -0.77 31.66 -13.83
N ARG A 20 -2.09 31.47 -13.65
CA ARG A 20 -2.60 30.79 -12.46
C ARG A 20 -2.30 29.30 -12.63
N ALA A 21 -1.70 28.72 -11.61
CA ALA A 21 -1.35 27.30 -11.60
C ALA A 21 -2.50 26.53 -10.94
N ASP A 22 -2.93 25.45 -11.58
CA ASP A 22 -4.12 24.67 -11.26
C ASP A 22 -3.81 23.53 -10.27
N ILE A 23 -4.84 22.90 -9.72
CA ILE A 23 -4.71 21.72 -8.87
C ILE A 23 -5.10 20.48 -9.68
N LEU A 24 -4.23 19.47 -9.71
CA LEU A 24 -4.58 18.14 -10.20
C LEU A 24 -4.93 17.24 -9.01
N PHE A 25 -6.11 16.63 -9.03
CA PHE A 25 -6.53 15.65 -8.05
C PHE A 25 -6.72 14.28 -8.72
N LEU A 26 -5.78 13.37 -8.47
CA LEU A 26 -5.86 11.96 -8.79
C LEU A 26 -6.58 11.24 -7.65
N THR A 27 -7.81 10.80 -7.86
CA THR A 27 -8.62 10.15 -6.83
C THR A 27 -9.07 8.76 -7.27
N PHE A 28 -8.69 7.76 -6.47
CA PHE A 28 -8.99 6.35 -6.67
C PHE A 28 -10.20 5.91 -5.85
N ASN A 29 -10.57 6.69 -4.82
CA ASN A 29 -11.76 6.45 -4.00
C ASN A 29 -12.99 7.26 -4.45
N LEU A 30 -12.80 8.24 -5.36
CA LEU A 30 -13.82 9.19 -5.81
C LEU A 30 -14.60 9.87 -4.68
N ALA A 31 -13.98 10.04 -3.50
CA ALA A 31 -14.68 10.50 -2.32
C ALA A 31 -15.21 11.93 -2.51
N PRO A 32 -16.54 12.14 -2.56
CA PRO A 32 -17.07 13.44 -2.94
C PRO A 32 -16.77 14.54 -1.92
N GLY A 33 -16.58 14.16 -0.66
CA GLY A 33 -16.17 15.08 0.40
C GLY A 33 -14.76 15.64 0.19
N GLU A 34 -13.82 14.82 -0.25
CA GLU A 34 -12.46 15.27 -0.58
C GLU A 34 -12.45 16.17 -1.80
N ILE A 35 -13.17 15.78 -2.87
CA ILE A 35 -13.28 16.59 -4.10
C ILE A 35 -13.85 17.97 -3.79
N ARG A 36 -14.91 18.05 -2.97
CA ARG A 36 -15.46 19.33 -2.51
C ARG A 36 -14.47 20.14 -1.69
N ALA A 37 -13.71 19.51 -0.80
CA ALA A 37 -12.72 20.18 0.03
C ALA A 37 -11.62 20.82 -0.82
N VAL A 38 -11.11 20.08 -1.82
CA VAL A 38 -10.13 20.61 -2.78
C VAL A 38 -10.73 21.72 -3.64
N GLN A 39 -11.96 21.55 -4.13
CA GLN A 39 -12.63 22.59 -4.94
C GLN A 39 -12.77 23.90 -4.16
N GLN A 40 -13.20 23.85 -2.90
CA GLN A 40 -13.32 25.03 -2.05
C GLN A 40 -11.98 25.76 -1.87
N ALA A 41 -10.89 25.01 -1.70
CA ALA A 41 -9.55 25.58 -1.61
C ALA A 41 -9.07 26.16 -2.95
N ALA A 42 -9.36 25.48 -4.06
CA ALA A 42 -9.06 25.94 -5.42
C ALA A 42 -9.76 27.27 -5.72
N ASP A 43 -11.06 27.36 -5.43
CA ASP A 43 -11.87 28.58 -5.63
C ASP A 43 -11.29 29.78 -4.87
N LYS A 44 -10.90 29.56 -3.61
CA LYS A 44 -10.28 30.60 -2.77
C LYS A 44 -8.92 31.04 -3.30
N ARG A 45 -8.13 30.12 -3.87
CA ARG A 45 -6.84 30.40 -4.52
C ARG A 45 -7.00 30.92 -5.95
N LYS A 46 -8.23 30.95 -6.48
CA LYS A 46 -8.57 31.26 -7.88
C LYS A 46 -7.88 30.33 -8.88
N GLU A 47 -7.65 29.09 -8.47
CA GLU A 47 -7.06 28.00 -9.26
C GLU A 47 -8.17 27.11 -9.81
N LYS A 48 -7.94 26.46 -10.96
CA LYS A 48 -8.88 25.45 -11.46
C LYS A 48 -8.55 24.10 -10.84
N LEU A 49 -9.59 23.33 -10.47
CA LEU A 49 -9.44 21.94 -10.07
C LEU A 49 -9.66 21.02 -11.29
N HIS A 50 -8.69 20.16 -11.55
CA HIS A 50 -8.74 19.08 -12.51
C HIS A 50 -8.83 17.76 -11.74
N VAL A 51 -9.89 16.97 -11.96
CA VAL A 51 -10.10 15.69 -11.26
C VAL A 51 -9.97 14.55 -12.26
N LEU A 52 -9.12 13.57 -11.93
CA LEU A 52 -9.02 12.30 -12.66
C LEU A 52 -9.33 11.15 -11.69
N PRO A 53 -10.21 10.21 -12.06
CA PRO A 53 -10.92 10.08 -13.33
C PRO A 53 -12.04 11.13 -13.53
N GLU A 54 -12.38 11.40 -14.79
CA GLU A 54 -13.49 12.29 -15.13
C GLU A 54 -14.83 11.54 -14.96
N LEU A 55 -15.72 12.07 -14.14
CA LEU A 55 -17.05 11.49 -13.92
C LEU A 55 -18.12 12.23 -14.72
N SER A 56 -19.06 11.48 -15.30
CA SER A 56 -20.31 12.02 -15.84
C SER A 56 -21.17 12.62 -14.72
N THR A 57 -22.07 13.54 -15.07
CA THR A 57 -23.01 14.14 -14.11
C THR A 57 -23.85 13.10 -13.36
N PRO A 58 -24.41 12.06 -14.02
CA PRO A 58 -25.12 10.99 -13.31
C PRO A 58 -24.25 10.25 -12.27
N GLN A 59 -23.01 9.90 -12.63
CA GLN A 59 -22.08 9.23 -11.71
C GLN A 59 -21.76 10.12 -10.49
N LYS A 60 -21.47 11.41 -10.72
CA LYS A 60 -21.22 12.38 -9.63
C LYS A 60 -22.42 12.49 -8.70
N ASN A 61 -23.63 12.60 -9.25
CA ASN A 61 -24.85 12.71 -8.45
C ASN A 61 -25.08 11.45 -7.63
N ARG A 62 -24.87 10.27 -8.22
CA ARG A 62 -25.05 9.01 -7.52
C ARG A 62 -24.04 8.79 -6.40
N LEU A 63 -22.75 9.06 -6.64
CA LEU A 63 -21.72 8.96 -5.60
C LEU A 63 -21.99 9.93 -4.43
N ASN A 64 -22.50 11.14 -4.71
CA ASN A 64 -22.92 12.07 -3.67
C ASN A 64 -24.07 11.53 -2.82
N GLU A 65 -25.04 10.88 -3.45
CA GLU A 65 -26.16 10.25 -2.77
C GLU A 65 -25.70 9.07 -1.91
N ILE A 66 -24.90 8.17 -2.47
CA ILE A 66 -24.29 7.04 -1.75
C ILE A 66 -23.52 7.54 -0.52
N ALA A 67 -22.66 8.54 -0.67
CA ALA A 67 -21.90 9.11 0.45
C ALA A 67 -22.80 9.67 1.56
N LYS A 68 -23.91 10.32 1.20
CA LYS A 68 -24.91 10.84 2.14
C LYS A 68 -25.62 9.70 2.87
N LEU A 69 -26.05 8.66 2.15
CA LEU A 69 -26.73 7.49 2.71
C LEU A 69 -25.80 6.71 3.66
N LYS A 70 -24.56 6.41 3.24
CA LYS A 70 -23.56 5.74 4.09
C LYS A 70 -23.33 6.48 5.40
N THR A 71 -23.13 7.79 5.34
CA THR A 71 -22.98 8.63 6.54
C THR A 71 -24.24 8.58 7.42
N GLY A 72 -25.42 8.59 6.80
CA GLY A 72 -26.70 8.48 7.50
C GLY A 72 -26.89 7.14 8.21
N TYR A 73 -26.49 6.03 7.59
CA TYR A 73 -26.56 4.69 8.18
C TYR A 73 -25.54 4.51 9.31
N LEU A 74 -24.28 4.92 9.11
CA LEU A 74 -23.27 4.85 10.18
C LEU A 74 -23.71 5.59 11.44
N LYS A 75 -24.25 6.81 11.30
CA LYS A 75 -24.80 7.58 12.43
C LYS A 75 -25.99 6.93 13.11
N GLN A 76 -26.78 6.14 12.37
CA GLN A 76 -27.90 5.40 12.95
C GLN A 76 -27.39 4.17 13.71
N THR A 77 -26.41 3.45 13.14
CA THR A 77 -25.75 2.31 13.78
C THR A 77 -25.11 2.73 15.10
N GLU A 78 -24.43 3.88 15.15
CA GLU A 78 -23.82 4.41 16.39
C GLU A 78 -24.83 4.77 17.49
N LYS A 79 -26.11 4.96 17.15
CA LYS A 79 -27.16 5.43 18.07
C LYS A 79 -28.12 4.33 18.52
N THR A 80 -28.04 3.14 17.94
CA THR A 80 -28.99 2.07 18.17
C THR A 80 -28.31 0.90 18.88
N GLU A 81 -28.98 0.34 19.88
CA GLU A 81 -28.53 -0.88 20.60
C GLU A 81 -29.29 -2.13 20.12
N ASP A 82 -30.24 -1.98 19.19
CA ASP A 82 -31.00 -3.07 18.59
C ASP A 82 -30.16 -3.82 17.54
N ASP A 83 -29.76 -5.04 17.87
CA ASP A 83 -28.95 -5.92 17.02
C ASP A 83 -29.58 -6.20 15.65
N ALA A 84 -30.90 -6.40 15.58
CA ALA A 84 -31.59 -6.68 14.31
C ALA A 84 -31.52 -5.46 13.38
N LYS A 85 -31.67 -4.27 13.96
CA LYS A 85 -31.53 -3.01 13.23
C LYS A 85 -30.08 -2.73 12.81
N ILE A 86 -29.10 -3.09 13.65
CA ILE A 86 -27.67 -3.01 13.30
C ILE A 86 -27.39 -3.91 12.09
N GLU A 87 -27.90 -5.14 12.09
CA GLU A 87 -27.74 -6.08 10.96
C GLU A 87 -28.40 -5.54 9.68
N GLU A 88 -29.61 -4.97 9.77
CA GLU A 88 -30.29 -4.35 8.62
C GLU A 88 -29.49 -3.17 8.04
N LEU A 89 -28.99 -2.28 8.90
CA LEU A 89 -28.16 -1.14 8.48
C LEU A 89 -26.84 -1.60 7.88
N ALA A 90 -26.24 -2.67 8.41
CA ALA A 90 -25.03 -3.26 7.86
C ALA A 90 -25.26 -3.80 6.44
N LYS A 91 -26.38 -4.50 6.18
CA LYS A 91 -26.75 -4.97 4.83
C LYS A 91 -26.89 -3.81 3.85
N LYS A 92 -27.62 -2.76 4.23
CA LYS A 92 -27.76 -1.54 3.41
C LYS A 92 -26.43 -0.84 3.15
N LEU A 93 -25.51 -0.86 4.11
CA LEU A 93 -24.15 -0.33 3.92
C LEU A 93 -23.35 -1.17 2.91
N VAL A 94 -23.46 -2.50 2.97
CA VAL A 94 -22.82 -3.40 2.00
C VAL A 94 -23.35 -3.16 0.59
N GLU A 95 -24.67 -3.09 0.40
CA GLU A 95 -25.27 -2.80 -0.92
C GLU A 95 -24.77 -1.48 -1.51
N LEU A 96 -24.66 -0.43 -0.69
CA LEU A 96 -24.12 0.85 -1.12
C LEU A 96 -22.62 0.80 -1.43
N MET A 97 -21.85 -0.05 -0.74
CA MET A 97 -20.43 -0.26 -1.02
C MET A 97 -20.22 -1.00 -2.33
N GLU A 98 -21.03 -2.04 -2.61
CA GLU A 98 -20.99 -2.77 -3.88
C GLU A 98 -21.35 -1.86 -5.06
N GLU A 99 -22.35 -0.98 -4.89
CA GLU A 99 -22.70 -0.02 -5.93
C GLU A 99 -21.62 1.05 -6.17
N GLU A 100 -21.03 1.57 -5.09
CA GLU A 100 -19.88 2.49 -5.17
C GLU A 100 -18.72 1.84 -5.91
N GLU A 101 -18.41 0.59 -5.59
CA GLU A 101 -17.37 -0.19 -6.24
C GLU A 101 -17.67 -0.44 -7.73
N ALA A 102 -18.92 -0.74 -8.09
CA ALA A 102 -19.33 -0.87 -9.48
C ALA A 102 -19.08 0.43 -10.27
N ILE A 103 -19.34 1.59 -9.67
CA ILE A 103 -19.02 2.88 -10.29
C ILE A 103 -17.51 3.07 -10.42
N LEU A 104 -16.73 2.78 -9.37
CA LEU A 104 -15.27 2.92 -9.35
C LEU A 104 -14.60 2.09 -10.46
N ASN A 105 -15.08 0.86 -10.66
CA ASN A 105 -14.53 -0.06 -11.65
C ASN A 105 -14.71 0.43 -13.09
N LEU A 106 -15.74 1.24 -13.37
CA LEU A 106 -16.00 1.80 -14.70
C LEU A 106 -15.07 2.96 -15.07
N VAL A 107 -14.42 3.58 -14.09
CA VAL A 107 -13.70 4.85 -14.26
C VAL A 107 -12.28 4.78 -13.72
N THR A 108 -11.66 3.59 -13.77
CA THR A 108 -10.32 3.34 -13.24
C THR A 108 -9.24 4.29 -13.80
N VAL A 109 -8.34 4.75 -12.93
CA VAL A 109 -7.14 5.49 -13.34
C VAL A 109 -6.03 4.52 -13.72
N THR A 110 -5.78 4.37 -15.02
CA THR A 110 -4.65 3.61 -15.58
C THR A 110 -3.51 4.55 -16.00
N PRO A 111 -2.28 4.03 -16.23
CA PRO A 111 -1.19 4.83 -16.80
C PRO A 111 -1.57 5.53 -18.11
N GLU A 112 -2.30 4.84 -18.99
CA GLU A 112 -2.76 5.38 -20.29
C GLU A 112 -3.75 6.51 -20.09
N SER A 113 -4.71 6.34 -19.17
CA SER A 113 -5.70 7.37 -18.87
C SER A 113 -5.04 8.62 -18.27
N LEU A 114 -4.04 8.45 -17.40
CA LEU A 114 -3.26 9.54 -16.82
C LEU A 114 -2.45 10.27 -17.90
N THR A 115 -1.67 9.56 -18.72
CA THR A 115 -0.89 10.15 -19.82
C THR A 115 -1.79 10.91 -20.79
N ALA A 116 -2.94 10.35 -21.17
CA ALA A 116 -3.91 11.02 -22.03
C ALA A 116 -4.49 12.29 -21.39
N PHE A 117 -4.75 12.28 -20.08
CA PHE A 117 -5.22 13.44 -19.35
C PHE A 117 -4.15 14.54 -19.26
N LEU A 118 -2.92 14.18 -18.91
CA LEU A 118 -1.79 15.11 -18.86
C LEU A 118 -1.51 15.74 -20.23
N LYS A 119 -1.64 14.97 -21.31
CA LYS A 119 -1.56 15.50 -22.69
C LYS A 119 -2.57 16.62 -22.95
N LYS A 120 -3.83 16.42 -22.54
CA LYS A 120 -4.89 17.45 -22.66
C LYS A 120 -4.57 18.69 -21.84
N LEU A 121 -4.11 18.52 -20.59
CA LEU A 121 -3.70 19.63 -19.72
C LEU A 121 -2.55 20.42 -20.33
N ASN A 122 -1.50 19.73 -20.79
CA ASN A 122 -0.35 20.34 -21.41
C ASN A 122 -0.73 21.12 -22.68
N ALA A 123 -1.60 20.55 -23.52
CA ALA A 123 -2.11 21.21 -24.73
C ALA A 123 -2.92 22.49 -24.44
N SER A 124 -3.54 22.58 -23.25
CA SER A 124 -4.25 23.79 -22.82
C SER A 124 -3.34 24.90 -22.26
N GLY A 125 -2.03 24.64 -22.14
CA GLY A 125 -1.08 25.56 -21.51
C GLY A 125 -1.26 25.66 -19.99
N ALA A 126 -1.91 24.67 -19.36
CA ALA A 126 -2.08 24.63 -17.92
C ALA A 126 -0.72 24.45 -17.23
N THR A 127 -0.61 24.99 -16.02
CA THR A 127 0.47 24.69 -15.07
C THR A 127 -0.18 24.12 -13.81
N LEU A 128 0.55 23.34 -13.02
CA LEU A 128 0.03 22.68 -11.82
C LEU A 128 0.71 23.24 -10.58
N SER A 129 -0.04 23.83 -9.65
CA SER A 129 0.46 24.27 -8.35
C SER A 129 0.65 23.09 -7.40
N THR A 130 -0.29 22.15 -7.46
CA THR A 130 -0.47 21.09 -6.47
C THR A 130 -0.94 19.82 -7.17
N VAL A 131 -0.35 18.69 -6.82
CA VAL A 131 -0.87 17.36 -7.19
C VAL A 131 -1.36 16.68 -5.92
N ILE A 132 -2.59 16.18 -5.93
CA ILE A 132 -3.19 15.45 -4.83
C ILE A 132 -3.45 14.02 -5.28
N LEU A 133 -3.06 13.03 -4.48
CA LEU A 133 -3.33 11.61 -4.69
C LEU A 133 -4.19 11.13 -3.53
N SER A 134 -5.36 10.55 -3.80
CA SER A 134 -6.23 9.96 -2.75
C SER A 134 -6.67 8.56 -3.14
N GLY A 135 -6.54 7.63 -2.20
CA GLY A 135 -6.81 6.22 -2.41
C GLY A 135 -6.39 5.42 -1.20
N HIS A 136 -6.59 4.12 -1.26
CA HIS A 136 -5.74 3.22 -0.50
C HIS A 136 -4.30 3.39 -0.99
N ASP A 137 -3.34 3.36 -0.06
CA ASP A 137 -1.92 3.32 -0.37
C ASP A 137 -1.23 2.20 0.39
N GLY A 138 -0.22 1.63 -0.25
CA GLY A 138 0.68 0.65 0.31
C GLY A 138 1.98 0.63 -0.49
N ASN A 139 3.00 1.32 0.02
CA ASN A 139 4.37 1.26 -0.49
C ASN A 139 4.54 1.83 -1.90
N GLY A 140 4.04 3.05 -2.14
CA GLY A 140 4.28 3.77 -3.39
C GLY A 140 3.30 3.45 -4.51
N LYS A 141 2.08 3.07 -4.17
CA LYS A 141 1.02 2.81 -5.14
C LYS A 141 -0.34 3.20 -4.56
N PHE A 142 -1.16 3.84 -5.37
CA PHE A 142 -2.53 4.21 -5.01
C PHE A 142 -3.55 3.35 -5.76
N TRP A 143 -4.62 2.93 -5.08
CA TRP A 143 -5.74 2.20 -5.67
C TRP A 143 -7.06 2.48 -4.95
N GLY A 144 -8.16 2.01 -5.54
CA GLY A 144 -9.49 2.04 -4.95
C GLY A 144 -10.42 1.04 -5.66
N GLY A 145 -11.33 0.41 -4.92
CA GLY A 145 -12.07 -0.76 -5.40
C GLY A 145 -11.14 -1.92 -5.80
N ILE A 146 -11.56 -2.74 -6.76
CA ILE A 146 -10.78 -3.85 -7.36
C ILE A 146 -9.84 -3.41 -8.50
N SER A 147 -9.66 -2.10 -8.71
CA SER A 147 -8.83 -1.60 -9.80
C SER A 147 -7.34 -1.88 -9.59
N GLU A 148 -6.59 -2.02 -10.69
CA GLU A 148 -5.12 -2.12 -10.63
C GLU A 148 -4.53 -0.87 -9.98
N ALA A 149 -3.58 -1.08 -9.06
CA ALA A 149 -2.92 0.00 -8.37
C ALA A 149 -1.97 0.77 -9.30
N LEU A 150 -2.04 2.11 -9.25
CA LEU A 150 -1.12 2.97 -9.96
C LEU A 150 0.11 3.26 -9.11
N THR A 151 1.26 2.75 -9.56
CA THR A 151 2.55 2.90 -8.87
C THR A 151 3.16 4.29 -9.08
N SER A 152 4.03 4.71 -8.15
CA SER A 152 4.81 5.93 -8.26
C SER A 152 5.62 5.96 -9.56
N GLU A 153 6.23 4.84 -9.96
CA GLU A 153 6.99 4.75 -11.21
C GLU A 153 6.12 4.93 -12.46
N GLN A 154 4.88 4.42 -12.47
CA GLN A 154 3.95 4.67 -13.57
C GLN A 154 3.56 6.17 -13.63
N ILE A 155 3.28 6.79 -12.48
CA ILE A 155 2.98 8.23 -12.40
C ILE A 155 4.18 9.05 -12.89
N LYS A 156 5.40 8.70 -12.45
CA LYS A 156 6.65 9.33 -12.89
C LYS A 156 6.80 9.29 -14.40
N LYS A 157 6.57 8.11 -15.00
CA LYS A 157 6.65 7.91 -16.46
C LYS A 157 5.64 8.78 -17.19
N SER A 158 4.38 8.82 -16.75
CA SER A 158 3.36 9.67 -17.36
C SER A 158 3.70 11.17 -17.28
N PHE A 159 4.27 11.64 -16.16
CA PHE A 159 4.69 13.03 -16.01
C PHE A 159 5.98 13.37 -16.77
N ALA A 160 6.88 12.40 -16.97
CA ALA A 160 8.11 12.60 -17.73
C ALA A 160 7.86 12.95 -19.21
N GLU A 161 6.70 12.57 -19.76
CA GLU A 161 6.27 12.98 -21.10
C GLU A 161 5.88 14.47 -21.20
N PHE A 162 5.58 15.11 -20.06
CA PHE A 162 5.13 16.50 -19.97
C PHE A 162 5.90 17.26 -18.88
N PRO A 163 7.22 17.47 -19.05
CA PRO A 163 8.10 18.00 -18.01
C PRO A 163 7.67 19.37 -17.49
N GLN A 164 7.07 20.22 -18.33
CA GLN A 164 6.56 21.52 -17.90
C GLN A 164 5.46 21.42 -16.83
N LEU A 165 4.59 20.40 -16.92
CA LEU A 165 3.60 20.14 -15.89
C LEU A 165 4.28 19.69 -14.60
N ALA A 166 5.21 18.72 -14.69
CA ALA A 166 5.93 18.19 -13.53
C ALA A 166 6.77 19.26 -12.81
N GLU A 167 7.47 20.12 -13.57
CA GLU A 167 8.29 21.22 -13.07
C GLU A 167 7.47 22.33 -12.42
N SER A 168 6.21 22.50 -12.81
CA SER A 168 5.36 23.53 -12.21
C SER A 168 4.86 23.15 -10.81
N VAL A 169 4.84 21.86 -10.46
CA VAL A 169 4.31 21.35 -9.19
C VAL A 169 5.14 21.86 -8.02
N ARG A 170 4.48 22.57 -7.10
CA ARG A 170 5.10 23.15 -5.89
C ARG A 170 4.78 22.36 -4.63
N SER A 171 3.66 21.66 -4.61
CA SER A 171 3.25 20.87 -3.47
C SER A 171 2.58 19.57 -3.90
N VAL A 172 2.70 18.55 -3.05
CA VAL A 172 2.02 17.27 -3.25
C VAL A 172 1.28 16.92 -1.97
N MET A 173 0.03 16.49 -2.11
CA MET A 173 -0.74 15.96 -1.00
C MET A 173 -1.04 14.47 -1.23
N LEU A 174 -0.64 13.62 -0.31
CA LEU A 174 -0.79 12.17 -0.38
C LEU A 174 -1.80 11.74 0.69
N LEU A 175 -3.01 11.40 0.26
CA LEU A 175 -4.15 11.07 1.11
C LEU A 175 -4.30 9.56 1.31
N GLY A 176 -3.18 8.85 1.38
CA GLY A 176 -3.09 7.42 1.70
C GLY A 176 -2.41 7.19 3.05
N CYS A 177 -2.58 6.00 3.62
CA CYS A 177 -1.90 5.64 4.87
C CYS A 177 -0.39 5.55 4.66
N TYR A 178 0.41 6.01 5.62
CA TYR A 178 1.88 5.90 5.63
C TYR A 178 2.57 6.57 4.42
N THR A 179 1.91 7.51 3.76
CA THR A 179 2.43 8.14 2.52
C THR A 179 3.40 9.29 2.77
N THR A 180 3.32 9.94 3.95
CA THR A 180 4.18 11.07 4.32
C THR A 180 5.02 10.80 5.57
N ASN A 181 5.33 9.52 5.83
CA ASN A 181 6.57 9.22 6.55
C ASN A 181 7.76 9.39 5.59
N ILE A 182 8.94 9.63 6.14
CA ILE A 182 10.11 9.98 5.33
C ILE A 182 10.56 8.83 4.41
N GLY A 183 10.32 7.57 4.81
CA GLY A 183 10.58 6.39 3.99
C GLY A 183 9.78 6.37 2.71
N SER A 184 8.46 6.50 2.82
CA SER A 184 7.62 6.56 1.63
C SER A 184 8.00 7.76 0.75
N LEU A 185 8.30 8.91 1.34
CA LEU A 185 8.66 10.10 0.58
C LEU A 185 9.96 9.91 -0.22
N ASP A 186 11.01 9.40 0.40
CA ASP A 186 12.31 9.24 -0.26
C ASP A 186 12.29 8.11 -1.29
N THR A 187 11.66 6.98 -0.96
CA THR A 187 11.60 5.83 -1.87
C THR A 187 10.71 6.09 -3.09
N TYR A 188 9.57 6.78 -2.92
CA TYR A 188 8.53 6.81 -3.96
C TYR A 188 8.18 8.19 -4.51
N TRP A 189 8.22 9.25 -3.70
CA TRP A 189 7.50 10.49 -4.04
C TRP A 189 8.40 11.70 -4.34
N LYS A 190 9.53 11.85 -3.64
CA LYS A 190 10.42 13.02 -3.82
C LYS A 190 11.05 13.10 -5.21
N GLY A 191 11.29 11.95 -5.84
CA GLY A 191 11.88 11.87 -7.19
C GLY A 191 10.89 12.12 -8.35
N LEU A 192 9.60 12.35 -8.06
CA LEU A 192 8.57 12.54 -9.10
C LEU A 192 8.54 13.95 -9.66
N PHE A 193 8.64 14.96 -8.79
CA PHE A 193 8.45 16.36 -9.13
C PHE A 193 9.62 17.20 -8.62
N PRO A 194 10.41 17.82 -9.50
CA PRO A 194 11.70 18.42 -9.13
C PRO A 194 11.58 19.68 -8.27
N ASN A 195 10.45 20.39 -8.34
CA ASN A 195 10.26 21.71 -7.71
C ASN A 195 9.33 21.68 -6.49
N VAL A 196 8.97 20.49 -6.00
CA VAL A 196 8.11 20.38 -4.82
C VAL A 196 8.83 20.87 -3.57
N ARG A 197 8.16 21.75 -2.84
CA ARG A 197 8.65 22.38 -1.61
C ARG A 197 7.96 21.85 -0.37
N ALA A 198 6.76 21.30 -0.51
CA ALA A 198 5.99 20.74 0.58
C ALA A 198 5.23 19.48 0.15
N TYR A 199 5.40 18.42 0.92
CA TYR A 199 4.58 17.21 0.90
C TYR A 199 3.67 17.23 2.13
N ALA A 200 2.40 16.88 1.99
CA ALA A 200 1.48 16.75 3.10
C ALA A 200 0.65 15.47 2.98
N GLY A 201 0.29 14.87 4.10
CA GLY A 201 -0.46 13.62 4.10
C GLY A 201 -0.54 13.01 5.48
N TYR A 202 -0.48 11.68 5.53
CA TYR A 202 -0.49 10.92 6.77
C TYR A 202 0.80 10.10 6.92
N GLU A 203 1.51 10.28 8.04
CA GLU A 203 2.69 9.49 8.37
C GLU A 203 2.35 8.09 8.90
N GLN A 204 1.12 7.92 9.40
CA GLN A 204 0.55 6.64 9.82
C GLN A 204 -0.82 6.44 9.14
N LYS A 205 -1.82 5.98 9.90
CA LYS A 205 -3.15 5.75 9.39
C LYS A 205 -3.85 7.05 9.00
N GLY A 206 -4.31 7.12 7.74
CA GLY A 206 -5.22 8.16 7.27
C GLY A 206 -6.67 7.92 7.74
N PRO A 207 -7.49 8.96 7.86
CA PRO A 207 -8.91 8.81 8.13
C PRO A 207 -9.61 8.17 6.92
N LEU A 208 -10.80 7.60 7.14
CA LEU A 208 -11.64 7.17 6.02
C LEU A 208 -12.04 8.39 5.18
N ALA A 209 -12.13 8.22 3.86
CA ALA A 209 -12.29 9.33 2.91
C ALA A 209 -13.61 10.13 3.07
N HIS A 210 -14.58 9.62 3.83
CA HIS A 210 -15.83 10.33 4.13
C HIS A 210 -15.79 11.14 5.45
N VAL A 211 -14.72 11.01 6.24
CA VAL A 211 -14.63 11.67 7.55
C VAL A 211 -14.24 13.14 7.37
N ALA A 212 -15.10 14.03 7.89
CA ALA A 212 -14.97 15.48 7.72
C ALA A 212 -13.62 16.05 8.16
N ILE A 213 -12.99 15.47 9.18
CA ILE A 213 -11.71 15.99 9.69
C ILE A 213 -10.57 15.86 8.67
N GLY A 214 -10.61 14.84 7.80
CA GLY A 214 -9.68 14.74 6.67
C GLY A 214 -9.93 15.83 5.64
N HIS A 215 -11.19 16.14 5.34
CA HIS A 215 -11.57 17.23 4.43
C HIS A 215 -11.11 18.60 4.95
N ASP A 216 -11.24 18.81 6.25
CA ASP A 216 -10.78 20.03 6.90
C ASP A 216 -9.25 20.15 6.88
N TYR A 217 -8.53 19.04 6.99
CA TYR A 217 -7.07 19.02 6.86
C TYR A 217 -6.62 19.38 5.45
N ILE A 218 -7.27 18.84 4.41
CA ILE A 218 -7.01 19.20 3.00
C ILE A 218 -7.09 20.72 2.80
N LYS A 219 -8.21 21.33 3.22
CA LYS A 219 -8.41 22.78 3.10
C LYS A 219 -7.34 23.56 3.88
N ALA A 220 -7.10 23.15 5.13
CA ALA A 220 -6.17 23.86 6.02
C ALA A 220 -4.72 23.82 5.51
N PHE A 221 -4.30 22.71 4.89
CA PHE A 221 -3.02 22.60 4.21
C PHE A 221 -2.97 23.50 2.98
N LEU A 222 -3.93 23.37 2.05
CA LEU A 222 -3.93 24.13 0.80
C LEU A 222 -4.00 25.65 1.02
N ASP A 223 -4.68 26.10 2.07
CA ASP A 223 -4.73 27.51 2.50
C ASP A 223 -3.38 28.06 2.99
N ARG A 224 -2.48 27.17 3.43
CA ARG A 224 -1.21 27.52 4.09
C ARG A 224 0.02 26.93 3.40
N GLU A 225 -0.16 26.27 2.26
CA GLU A 225 0.90 25.59 1.50
C GLU A 225 2.14 26.49 1.34
N SER A 226 1.93 27.72 0.87
CA SER A 226 3.02 28.68 0.68
C SER A 226 3.76 29.08 1.96
N GLN A 227 3.14 28.94 3.14
CA GLN A 227 3.79 29.20 4.43
C GLN A 227 4.69 28.02 4.80
N PHE A 228 4.22 26.78 4.63
CA PHE A 228 5.03 25.58 4.84
C PHE A 228 6.22 25.54 3.88
N ALA A 229 6.01 25.85 2.60
CA ALA A 229 7.06 25.90 1.58
C ALA A 229 8.13 26.97 1.84
N LYS A 230 7.87 27.95 2.71
CA LYS A 230 8.79 29.06 3.05
C LYS A 230 9.42 28.91 4.42
N ALA A 231 9.01 27.94 5.23
CA ALA A 231 9.55 27.75 6.56
C ALA A 231 11.04 27.39 6.49
N ARG A 232 11.86 28.06 7.31
CA ARG A 232 13.32 27.95 7.30
C ARG A 232 13.88 27.22 8.52
N THR A 233 13.05 26.95 9.51
CA THR A 233 13.46 26.29 10.75
C THR A 233 12.46 25.24 11.21
N LYS A 234 12.94 24.27 12.00
CA LYS A 234 12.09 23.28 12.68
C LYS A 234 11.02 23.93 13.56
N ALA A 235 11.38 25.01 14.27
CA ALA A 235 10.47 25.73 15.15
C ALA A 235 9.34 26.42 14.36
N GLU A 236 9.65 27.04 13.21
CA GLU A 236 8.65 27.61 12.31
C GLU A 236 7.71 26.53 11.75
N MET A 237 8.27 25.42 11.26
CA MET A 237 7.48 24.29 10.77
C MET A 237 6.52 23.77 11.85
N LEU A 238 7.01 23.56 13.07
CA LEU A 238 6.19 23.11 14.19
C LEU A 238 5.11 24.13 14.57
N ALA A 239 5.43 25.43 14.59
CA ALA A 239 4.47 26.48 14.89
C ALA A 239 3.37 26.57 13.83
N LEU A 240 3.70 26.43 12.54
CA LEU A 240 2.72 26.38 11.45
C LEU A 240 1.84 25.13 11.54
N PHE A 241 2.45 23.97 11.79
CA PHE A 241 1.75 22.71 11.91
C PHE A 241 0.74 22.75 13.07
N LYS A 242 1.14 23.21 14.26
CA LYS A 242 0.27 23.34 15.43
C LYS A 242 -0.93 24.28 15.25
N LYS A 243 -0.91 25.17 14.26
CA LYS A 243 -2.06 26.03 13.92
C LYS A 243 -3.14 25.29 13.14
N LEU A 244 -2.93 24.06 12.69
CA LEU A 244 -3.92 23.24 11.99
C LEU A 244 -4.76 22.48 13.04
N PRO A 245 -6.02 22.83 13.33
CA PRO A 245 -6.77 22.18 14.41
C PRO A 245 -6.91 20.66 14.26
N GLN A 246 -6.93 20.19 13.01
CA GLN A 246 -7.21 18.81 12.63
C GLN A 246 -6.10 17.84 13.05
N ILE A 247 -4.86 18.31 13.21
CA ILE A 247 -3.71 17.45 13.54
C ILE A 247 -3.83 16.79 14.91
N LYS A 248 -4.70 17.31 15.80
CA LYS A 248 -4.93 16.73 17.13
C LYS A 248 -5.61 15.37 17.08
N HIS A 249 -6.22 15.04 15.94
CA HIS A 249 -7.05 13.86 15.75
C HIS A 249 -6.61 13.03 14.53
N LEU A 250 -5.50 13.42 13.90
CA LEU A 250 -4.98 12.82 12.68
C LEU A 250 -3.49 12.54 12.86
N PHE A 251 -3.03 11.43 12.30
CA PHE A 251 -1.60 11.18 12.10
C PHE A 251 -1.07 11.94 10.88
N ALA A 252 -1.41 13.23 10.82
CA ALA A 252 -1.00 14.12 9.75
C ALA A 252 0.51 14.40 9.85
N SER A 253 1.14 14.59 8.71
CA SER A 253 2.49 15.13 8.64
C SER A 253 2.68 16.02 7.43
N ILE A 254 3.67 16.91 7.54
CA ILE A 254 4.12 17.77 6.45
C ILE A 254 5.65 17.66 6.38
N ALA A 255 6.18 17.51 5.17
CA ALA A 255 7.61 17.44 4.93
C ALA A 255 8.03 18.46 3.88
N THR A 256 9.21 19.04 4.06
CA THR A 256 9.93 19.82 3.05
C THR A 256 11.23 19.09 2.70
N SER A 257 12.10 19.71 1.90
CA SER A 257 13.44 19.17 1.64
C SER A 257 14.33 19.13 2.90
N GLN A 258 14.04 19.95 3.91
CA GLN A 258 14.89 20.10 5.10
C GLN A 258 14.25 19.57 6.38
N PHE A 259 12.93 19.62 6.48
CA PHE A 259 12.21 19.36 7.72
C PHE A 259 11.08 18.38 7.52
N HIS A 260 10.81 17.60 8.56
CA HIS A 260 9.59 16.82 8.70
C HIS A 260 8.91 17.27 10.00
N VAL A 261 7.58 17.38 9.97
CA VAL A 261 6.78 17.71 11.14
C VAL A 261 5.54 16.84 11.22
N SER A 262 5.25 16.37 12.42
CA SER A 262 4.11 15.53 12.72
C SER A 262 3.68 15.61 14.18
N HIS A 263 2.80 14.69 14.63
CA HIS A 263 2.39 14.63 16.04
C HIS A 263 3.57 14.33 16.99
N GLN A 264 4.66 13.74 16.47
CA GLN A 264 5.87 13.44 17.24
C GLN A 264 6.82 14.64 17.38
N GLY A 265 6.50 15.79 16.75
CA GLY A 265 7.31 16.99 16.77
C GLY A 265 7.87 17.35 15.40
N SER A 266 8.96 18.13 15.36
CA SER A 266 9.65 18.48 14.12
C SER A 266 11.12 18.08 14.20
N LYS A 267 11.61 17.44 13.14
CA LYS A 267 12.99 16.99 12.97
C LYS A 267 13.54 17.48 11.63
N THR A 268 14.86 17.60 11.53
CA THR A 268 15.51 17.71 10.22
C THR A 268 15.48 16.35 9.54
N ILE A 269 15.60 16.32 8.20
CA ILE A 269 15.72 15.06 7.47
C ILE A 269 16.98 14.28 7.94
N GLU A 270 18.07 14.98 8.23
CA GLU A 270 19.29 14.38 8.78
C GLU A 270 19.07 13.73 10.16
N GLU A 271 18.33 14.39 11.07
CA GLU A 271 17.99 13.83 12.38
C GLU A 271 17.13 12.57 12.27
N LEU A 272 16.23 12.51 11.29
CA LEU A 272 15.42 11.31 11.03
C LEU A 272 16.31 10.14 10.61
N TYR A 273 17.19 10.33 9.63
CA TYR A 273 18.12 9.28 9.22
C TYR A 273 19.10 8.89 10.32
N ALA A 274 19.56 9.85 11.13
CA ALA A 274 20.43 9.55 12.26
C ALA A 274 19.74 8.62 13.27
N SER A 275 18.41 8.75 13.44
CA SER A 275 17.63 7.87 14.32
C SER A 275 17.44 6.44 13.79
N CYS A 276 17.75 6.17 12.52
CA CYS A 276 17.75 4.82 11.97
C CYS A 276 18.73 3.89 12.68
N ARG A 277 19.85 4.40 13.20
CA ARG A 277 20.85 3.59 13.91
C ARG A 277 20.31 2.93 15.17
N ASP A 278 19.30 3.52 15.79
CA ASP A 278 18.72 3.04 17.05
C ASP A 278 17.56 2.05 16.81
N LEU A 279 17.06 1.95 15.57
CA LEU A 279 15.90 1.13 15.20
C LEU A 279 16.21 -0.36 14.99
N GLY A 280 17.50 -0.73 14.90
CA GLY A 280 17.93 -2.13 14.82
C GLY A 280 17.83 -2.89 16.15
N GLY A 281 17.57 -2.20 17.27
CA GLY A 281 17.49 -2.81 18.59
C GLY A 281 16.31 -3.76 18.79
N GLU A 282 16.32 -4.51 19.91
CA GLU A 282 15.18 -5.34 20.31
C GLU A 282 14.03 -4.47 20.82
N SER A 283 13.05 -4.20 19.95
CA SER A 283 11.72 -3.73 20.36
C SER A 283 10.93 -4.91 20.96
N PRO A 284 10.17 -4.71 22.05
CA PRO A 284 9.27 -5.76 22.58
C PRO A 284 8.28 -6.29 21.54
N PHE A 285 7.94 -5.47 20.53
CA PHE A 285 7.06 -5.89 19.44
C PHE A 285 7.79 -6.78 18.43
N ARG A 286 9.10 -6.55 18.18
CA ARG A 286 9.95 -7.44 17.37
C ARG A 286 10.06 -8.83 17.98
N GLN A 287 10.23 -8.93 19.30
CA GLN A 287 10.24 -10.23 19.99
C GLN A 287 8.92 -10.98 19.79
N LYS A 288 7.77 -10.30 19.95
CA LYS A 288 6.46 -10.91 19.70
C LYS A 288 6.24 -11.30 18.24
N PHE A 289 6.77 -10.51 17.30
CA PHE A 289 6.79 -10.90 15.89
C PHE A 289 7.62 -12.16 15.68
N ASN A 290 8.87 -12.22 16.17
CA ASN A 290 9.75 -13.38 15.99
C ASN A 290 9.10 -14.66 16.54
N CYS A 291 8.55 -14.59 17.76
CA CYS A 291 7.84 -15.70 18.39
C CYS A 291 6.67 -16.23 17.54
N ALA A 292 5.80 -15.33 17.05
CA ALA A 292 4.67 -15.70 16.19
C ALA A 292 5.12 -16.16 14.78
N TYR A 293 6.16 -15.55 14.23
CA TYR A 293 6.70 -15.88 12.92
C TYR A 293 7.34 -17.27 12.92
N GLN A 294 8.10 -17.61 13.97
CA GLN A 294 8.70 -18.93 14.18
C GLN A 294 7.71 -19.99 14.67
N GLY A 295 6.51 -19.57 15.09
CA GLY A 295 5.45 -20.41 15.64
C GLY A 295 5.89 -21.14 16.89
N GLU A 296 6.51 -20.42 17.81
CA GLU A 296 6.83 -20.94 19.14
C GLU A 296 5.55 -21.21 19.93
N ASN A 297 5.56 -22.17 20.85
CA ASN A 297 4.35 -22.65 21.55
C ASN A 297 3.58 -21.52 22.26
N GLU A 298 4.28 -20.55 22.84
CA GLU A 298 3.67 -19.41 23.53
C GLU A 298 3.01 -18.37 22.59
N CYS A 299 3.30 -18.45 21.28
CA CYS A 299 2.70 -17.63 20.22
C CYS A 299 2.13 -18.48 19.08
N ALA A 300 1.71 -19.71 19.40
CA ALA A 300 1.25 -20.68 18.41
C ALA A 300 0.00 -20.20 17.64
N GLU A 301 -0.84 -19.43 18.32
CA GLU A 301 -1.95 -18.70 17.71
C GLU A 301 -1.55 -17.26 17.42
N VAL A 302 -1.79 -16.83 16.19
CA VAL A 302 -1.64 -15.43 15.83
C VAL A 302 -2.84 -14.65 16.39
N PRO A 303 -2.65 -13.42 16.93
CA PRO A 303 -3.76 -12.66 17.50
C PRO A 303 -4.96 -12.53 16.56
N LYS A 304 -6.15 -12.82 17.08
CA LYS A 304 -7.42 -12.72 16.33
C LYS A 304 -7.82 -11.28 16.04
N ASP A 305 -7.46 -10.35 16.93
CA ASP A 305 -7.68 -8.93 16.69
C ASP A 305 -6.65 -8.42 15.68
N THR A 306 -7.08 -8.34 14.43
CA THR A 306 -6.23 -7.82 13.35
C THR A 306 -6.03 -6.31 13.47
N LYS A 307 -6.83 -5.58 14.23
CA LYS A 307 -6.79 -4.10 14.29
C LYS A 307 -5.88 -3.56 15.39
N ALA A 308 -5.48 -4.38 16.35
CA ALA A 308 -4.64 -3.97 17.48
C ALA A 308 -3.66 -5.08 17.91
N GLY A 309 -2.88 -4.81 18.96
CA GLY A 309 -1.96 -5.77 19.57
C GLY A 309 -0.50 -5.67 19.09
N PRO A 310 0.40 -6.51 19.63
CA PRO A 310 1.84 -6.41 19.42
C PRO A 310 2.27 -6.49 17.95
N LEU A 311 1.66 -7.38 17.16
CA LEU A 311 2.01 -7.50 15.73
C LEU A 311 1.58 -6.26 14.93
N ARG A 312 0.41 -5.68 15.24
CA ARG A 312 -0.05 -4.44 14.60
C ARG A 312 0.87 -3.27 14.96
N LYS A 313 1.29 -3.17 16.22
CA LYS A 313 2.28 -2.18 16.66
C LYS A 313 3.64 -2.37 15.97
N PHE A 314 4.09 -3.62 15.80
CA PHE A 314 5.32 -3.88 15.05
C PHE A 314 5.19 -3.49 13.58
N TYR A 315 4.06 -3.79 12.95
CA TYR A 315 3.77 -3.35 11.58
C TYR A 315 3.79 -1.81 11.47
N GLU A 316 3.16 -1.09 12.40
CA GLU A 316 3.20 0.38 12.46
C GLU A 316 4.62 0.92 12.63
N GLU A 317 5.43 0.28 13.48
CA GLU A 317 6.85 0.60 13.70
C GLU A 317 7.66 0.42 12.40
N LEU A 318 7.48 -0.70 11.69
CA LEU A 318 8.15 -0.94 10.41
C LEU A 318 7.73 0.08 9.34
N GLN A 319 6.44 0.42 9.27
CA GLN A 319 5.95 1.38 8.28
C GLN A 319 6.47 2.80 8.56
N ALA A 320 6.43 3.25 9.82
CA ALA A 320 6.96 4.56 10.20
C ALA A 320 8.46 4.68 9.89
N ASN A 321 9.18 3.55 9.95
CA ASN A 321 10.63 3.48 9.78
C ASN A 321 11.07 2.85 8.45
N ALA A 322 10.20 2.86 7.43
CA ALA A 322 10.51 2.26 6.13
C ALA A 322 11.79 2.82 5.49
N HIS A 323 12.12 4.11 5.72
CA HIS A 323 13.37 4.76 5.29
C HIS A 323 14.63 4.09 5.83
N CYS A 324 14.55 3.54 7.04
CA CYS A 324 15.70 2.98 7.72
C CYS A 324 16.09 1.61 7.17
N ARG A 325 15.20 0.94 6.44
CA ARG A 325 15.44 -0.42 5.96
C ARG A 325 16.69 -0.51 5.09
N GLU A 326 16.87 0.40 4.14
CA GLU A 326 18.04 0.39 3.23
C GLU A 326 19.33 0.82 3.95
N MET A 327 19.23 1.57 5.04
CA MET A 327 20.38 1.97 5.86
C MET A 327 20.84 0.84 6.81
N LEU A 328 19.90 0.02 7.30
CA LEU A 328 20.16 -1.06 8.26
C LEU A 328 20.50 -2.41 7.62
N THR A 329 20.36 -2.55 6.30
CA THR A 329 20.60 -3.82 5.58
C THR A 329 22.06 -4.29 5.52
N VAL A 330 23.00 -3.56 6.12
CA VAL A 330 24.43 -3.91 6.06
C VAL A 330 24.80 -5.04 7.03
N ASP A 331 24.02 -5.24 8.11
CA ASP A 331 24.23 -6.32 9.08
C ASP A 331 23.02 -7.28 9.10
N ALA A 332 23.25 -8.56 8.80
CA ALA A 332 22.20 -9.59 8.71
C ALA A 332 21.33 -9.69 9.99
N ASP A 333 21.95 -9.49 11.16
CA ASP A 333 21.29 -9.55 12.48
C ASP A 333 20.34 -8.35 12.75
N HIS A 334 20.52 -7.25 12.03
CA HIS A 334 19.73 -6.02 12.16
C HIS A 334 18.73 -5.80 11.02
N SER A 335 18.60 -6.78 10.11
CA SER A 335 17.66 -6.68 9.00
C SER A 335 16.21 -6.65 9.51
N LEU A 336 15.51 -5.56 9.19
CA LEU A 336 14.07 -5.43 9.47
C LEU A 336 13.27 -6.25 8.45
N PRO A 337 12.28 -7.05 8.89
CA PRO A 337 11.41 -7.75 7.96
C PRO A 337 10.60 -6.75 7.13
N LYS A 338 10.15 -7.19 5.94
CA LYS A 338 9.19 -6.40 5.15
C LYS A 338 7.86 -6.29 5.90
N ALA A 339 7.25 -5.11 5.90
CA ALA A 339 5.97 -4.87 6.59
C ALA A 339 4.86 -5.82 6.10
N GLU A 340 4.91 -6.25 4.84
CA GLU A 340 4.00 -7.21 4.22
C GLU A 340 4.07 -8.61 4.86
N VAL A 341 5.24 -9.01 5.37
CA VAL A 341 5.39 -10.29 6.11
C VAL A 341 4.65 -10.20 7.43
N VAL A 342 4.79 -9.10 8.16
CA VAL A 342 4.06 -8.87 9.40
C VAL A 342 2.55 -8.78 9.15
N LEU A 343 2.14 -8.11 8.07
CA LEU A 343 0.74 -8.02 7.67
C LEU A 343 0.17 -9.40 7.35
N SER A 344 0.91 -10.22 6.59
CA SER A 344 0.53 -11.61 6.30
C SER A 344 0.39 -12.43 7.56
N LEU A 345 1.23 -12.17 8.57
CA LEU A 345 1.10 -12.83 9.86
C LEU A 345 -0.17 -12.37 10.58
N ILE A 346 -0.42 -11.05 10.68
CA ILE A 346 -1.64 -10.51 11.30
C ILE A 346 -2.92 -11.14 10.69
N PHE A 347 -2.93 -11.37 9.38
CA PHE A 347 -4.06 -11.96 8.66
C PHE A 347 -3.88 -13.44 8.33
N PHE A 348 -3.06 -14.16 9.11
CA PHE A 348 -2.66 -15.53 8.80
C PHE A 348 -3.86 -16.49 8.69
N ASP A 349 -4.90 -16.32 9.49
CA ASP A 349 -6.10 -17.17 9.41
C ASP A 349 -6.84 -17.01 8.08
N ASN A 350 -6.94 -15.78 7.55
CA ASN A 350 -7.54 -15.52 6.25
C ASN A 350 -6.69 -16.10 5.12
N ILE A 351 -5.37 -15.89 5.19
CA ILE A 351 -4.40 -16.45 4.24
C ILE A 351 -4.47 -17.98 4.24
N ARG A 352 -4.47 -18.62 5.41
CA ARG A 352 -4.60 -20.07 5.54
C ARG A 352 -5.92 -20.55 4.94
N SER A 353 -7.05 -19.93 5.30
CA SER A 353 -8.37 -20.31 4.77
C SER A 353 -8.43 -20.22 3.25
N ASN A 354 -7.96 -19.10 2.68
CA ASN A 354 -7.92 -18.87 1.24
C ASN A 354 -6.98 -19.86 0.54
N PHE A 355 -5.81 -20.12 1.11
CA PHE A 355 -4.87 -21.11 0.60
C PHE A 355 -5.50 -22.51 0.56
N LEU A 356 -6.10 -22.97 1.67
CA LEU A 356 -6.73 -24.29 1.75
C LEU A 356 -7.91 -24.43 0.77
N ARG A 357 -8.70 -23.37 0.60
CA ARG A 357 -9.81 -23.33 -0.36
C ARG A 357 -9.32 -23.41 -1.81
N ASN A 358 -8.30 -22.63 -2.17
CA ASN A 358 -7.86 -22.48 -3.56
C ASN A 358 -6.91 -23.59 -4.03
N TYR A 359 -6.34 -24.38 -3.11
CA TYR A 359 -5.34 -25.41 -3.41
C TYR A 359 -5.66 -26.79 -2.84
N ARG A 360 -6.94 -27.06 -2.55
CA ARG A 360 -7.36 -28.34 -1.96
C ARG A 360 -6.86 -29.54 -2.76
N ALA A 361 -7.00 -29.52 -4.09
CA ALA A 361 -6.62 -30.63 -4.96
C ALA A 361 -5.09 -30.88 -4.95
N GLU A 362 -4.30 -29.81 -4.99
CA GLU A 362 -2.84 -29.86 -4.93
C GLU A 362 -2.35 -30.35 -3.57
N LEU A 363 -3.04 -30.01 -2.49
CA LEU A 363 -2.74 -30.51 -1.14
C LEU A 363 -3.06 -32.00 -1.00
N GLU A 364 -4.17 -32.47 -1.56
CA GLU A 364 -4.50 -33.90 -1.61
C GLU A 364 -3.50 -34.68 -2.49
N GLN A 365 -2.96 -34.05 -3.54
CA GLN A 365 -1.91 -34.64 -4.36
C GLN A 365 -0.57 -34.73 -3.63
N LEU A 366 -0.20 -33.70 -2.85
CA LEU A 366 0.95 -33.76 -1.96
C LEU A 366 0.85 -34.92 -0.98
N ASP A 367 -0.32 -35.15 -0.37
CA ASP A 367 -0.54 -36.28 0.55
C ASP A 367 -0.32 -37.64 -0.15
N ARG A 368 -0.72 -37.76 -1.42
CA ARG A 368 -0.42 -38.96 -2.23
C ARG A 368 1.06 -39.13 -2.49
N TRP A 369 1.78 -38.06 -2.84
CA TRP A 369 3.23 -38.12 -3.05
C TRP A 369 3.99 -38.44 -1.76
N LEU A 370 3.58 -37.87 -0.63
CA LEU A 370 4.16 -38.21 0.68
C LEU A 370 3.95 -39.69 1.01
N THR A 371 2.73 -40.20 0.81
CA THR A 371 2.44 -41.62 1.05
C THR A 371 3.28 -42.52 0.14
N ALA A 372 3.38 -42.19 -1.16
CA ALA A 372 4.21 -42.92 -2.12
C ALA A 372 5.72 -42.83 -1.78
N ALA A 373 6.15 -41.75 -1.13
CA ALA A 373 7.49 -41.55 -0.58
C ALA A 373 7.74 -42.25 0.77
N GLY A 374 6.78 -43.05 1.27
CA GLY A 374 6.85 -43.73 2.56
C GLY A 374 6.69 -42.80 3.77
N GLN A 375 6.10 -41.62 3.58
CA GLN A 375 5.86 -40.62 4.62
C GLN A 375 4.38 -40.57 4.99
N ALA A 376 4.09 -40.14 6.22
CA ALA A 376 2.70 -39.88 6.63
C ALA A 376 2.13 -38.69 5.84
N PRO A 377 0.86 -38.75 5.40
CA PRO A 377 0.21 -37.63 4.75
C PRO A 377 0.11 -36.44 5.70
N LEU A 378 0.25 -35.24 5.17
CA LEU A 378 0.08 -34.04 5.97
C LEU A 378 -1.36 -33.72 6.25
N THR A 379 -2.36 -34.07 5.43
CA THR A 379 -3.80 -33.79 5.66
C THR A 379 -4.14 -32.30 5.90
N LEU A 380 -3.42 -31.41 5.22
CA LEU A 380 -3.59 -29.95 5.36
C LEU A 380 -4.99 -29.48 4.96
N ALA A 381 -5.61 -30.12 3.97
CA ALA A 381 -6.91 -29.73 3.44
C ALA A 381 -8.09 -29.95 4.40
N THR A 382 -7.94 -30.78 5.43
CA THR A 382 -9.08 -31.29 6.22
C THR A 382 -8.96 -31.05 7.72
N LYS A 383 -7.77 -30.77 8.24
CA LYS A 383 -7.55 -30.58 9.69
C LYS A 383 -7.20 -29.13 9.99
N ALA A 384 -8.00 -28.48 10.83
CA ALA A 384 -7.65 -27.19 11.41
C ALA A 384 -6.38 -27.33 12.25
N ARG A 385 -5.42 -26.43 12.04
CA ARG A 385 -4.13 -26.40 12.74
C ARG A 385 -3.77 -24.99 13.13
N THR A 386 -3.20 -24.83 14.31
CA THR A 386 -2.46 -23.63 14.68
C THR A 386 -1.29 -23.41 13.73
N ARG A 387 -0.71 -22.21 13.74
CA ARG A 387 0.48 -21.93 12.94
C ARG A 387 1.63 -22.85 13.36
N ALA A 388 1.89 -22.98 14.67
CA ALA A 388 2.96 -23.82 15.20
C ALA A 388 2.87 -25.28 14.71
N GLU A 389 1.67 -25.88 14.78
CA GLU A 389 1.43 -27.24 14.28
C GLU A 389 1.72 -27.36 12.78
N LEU A 390 1.25 -26.39 11.99
CA LEU A 390 1.51 -26.34 10.56
C LEU A 390 3.01 -26.25 10.24
N LEU A 391 3.75 -25.37 10.92
CA LEU A 391 5.20 -25.24 10.74
C LEU A 391 5.91 -26.54 11.11
N ALA A 392 5.54 -27.16 12.24
CA ALA A 392 6.14 -28.39 12.72
C ALA A 392 5.92 -29.56 11.75
N ASP A 393 4.70 -29.69 11.24
CA ASP A 393 4.33 -30.73 10.28
C ASP A 393 5.09 -30.59 8.95
N ILE A 394 5.15 -29.39 8.39
CA ILE A 394 5.86 -29.13 7.13
C ILE A 394 7.37 -29.32 7.30
N ARG A 395 7.96 -28.80 8.39
CA ARG A 395 9.41 -28.97 8.69
C ARG A 395 9.76 -30.45 8.85
N ARG A 396 8.94 -31.22 9.57
CA ARG A 396 9.12 -32.68 9.75
C ARG A 396 9.06 -33.42 8.41
N ALA A 397 8.05 -33.14 7.59
CA ALA A 397 7.92 -33.76 6.27
C ALA A 397 9.11 -33.43 5.37
N ARG A 398 9.57 -32.17 5.35
CA ARG A 398 10.79 -31.78 4.60
C ARG A 398 12.04 -32.50 5.08
N GLY A 399 12.27 -32.53 6.39
CA GLY A 399 13.43 -33.22 6.97
C GLY A 399 13.47 -34.71 6.58
N ALA A 400 12.31 -35.38 6.60
CA ALA A 400 12.21 -36.78 6.20
C ALA A 400 12.43 -37.03 4.70
N LEU A 401 12.18 -36.02 3.84
CA LEU A 401 12.45 -36.10 2.41
C LEU A 401 13.92 -35.77 2.05
N GLN A 402 14.63 -35.02 2.90
CA GLN A 402 16.03 -34.63 2.69
C GLN A 402 17.03 -35.74 3.03
N THR A 403 16.64 -36.79 3.75
CA THR A 403 17.51 -37.95 3.98
C THR A 403 17.91 -38.57 2.65
N GLU A 404 19.20 -38.88 2.48
CA GLU A 404 19.73 -39.50 1.27
C GLU A 404 18.89 -40.71 0.88
N PHE A 405 18.46 -40.75 -0.37
CA PHE A 405 17.64 -41.83 -0.91
C PHE A 405 18.30 -42.36 -2.18
N PRO A 406 18.70 -43.64 -2.21
CA PRO A 406 19.48 -44.17 -3.32
C PRO A 406 18.64 -44.21 -4.60
N ALA A 407 19.21 -43.75 -5.71
CA ALA A 407 18.61 -43.87 -7.03
C ALA A 407 18.81 -45.29 -7.57
N GLN A 408 17.90 -46.20 -7.21
CA GLN A 408 17.87 -47.58 -7.71
C GLN A 408 16.65 -47.79 -8.60
N GLU A 409 16.78 -48.51 -9.70
CA GLU A 409 15.73 -48.69 -10.72
C GLU A 409 14.39 -49.17 -10.13
N GLY A 410 14.42 -50.06 -9.13
CA GLY A 410 13.23 -50.53 -8.40
C GLY A 410 12.59 -49.51 -7.46
N LEU A 411 13.21 -48.35 -7.24
CA LEU A 411 12.75 -47.28 -6.36
C LEU A 411 12.41 -45.98 -7.12
N ARG A 412 12.33 -46.03 -8.46
CA ARG A 412 12.08 -44.85 -9.30
C ARG A 412 10.85 -44.06 -8.86
N GLU A 413 9.70 -44.72 -8.71
CA GLU A 413 8.45 -44.03 -8.38
C GLU A 413 8.49 -43.42 -6.97
N VAL A 414 9.17 -44.07 -6.03
CA VAL A 414 9.40 -43.53 -4.68
C VAL A 414 10.32 -42.31 -4.76
N PHE A 415 11.39 -42.37 -5.55
CA PHE A 415 12.30 -41.24 -5.77
C PHE A 415 11.55 -40.04 -6.38
N LEU A 416 10.79 -40.27 -7.46
CA LEU A 416 10.01 -39.22 -8.12
C LEU A 416 8.99 -38.62 -7.16
N ALA A 417 8.27 -39.44 -6.39
CA ALA A 417 7.34 -38.97 -5.37
C ALA A 417 8.03 -38.12 -4.29
N ARG A 418 9.23 -38.51 -3.83
CA ARG A 418 10.04 -37.72 -2.88
C ARG A 418 10.40 -36.35 -3.45
N VAL A 419 10.87 -36.30 -4.70
CA VAL A 419 11.24 -35.03 -5.35
C VAL A 419 10.02 -34.13 -5.54
N LYS A 420 8.90 -34.68 -6.03
CA LYS A 420 7.65 -33.92 -6.22
C LYS A 420 7.10 -33.38 -4.91
N ALA A 421 7.06 -34.21 -3.86
CA ALA A 421 6.64 -33.81 -2.52
C ALA A 421 7.57 -32.73 -1.95
N GLY A 422 8.89 -32.88 -2.11
CA GLY A 422 9.88 -31.92 -1.63
C GLY A 422 9.73 -30.55 -2.27
N GLN A 423 9.56 -30.51 -3.60
CA GLN A 423 9.31 -29.27 -4.35
C GLN A 423 8.01 -28.60 -3.91
N ARG A 424 6.92 -29.37 -3.79
CA ARG A 424 5.63 -28.81 -3.35
C ARG A 424 5.69 -28.26 -1.92
N LEU A 425 6.40 -28.94 -1.02
CA LEU A 425 6.60 -28.45 0.35
C LEU A 425 7.42 -27.17 0.40
N GLU A 426 8.37 -26.97 -0.52
CA GLU A 426 9.11 -25.71 -0.65
C GLU A 426 8.21 -24.55 -1.13
N GLU A 427 7.29 -24.80 -2.07
CA GLU A 427 6.31 -23.80 -2.50
C GLU A 427 5.34 -23.43 -1.38
N ILE A 428 4.85 -24.42 -0.63
CA ILE A 428 3.97 -24.21 0.54
C ILE A 428 4.72 -23.45 1.65
N ASP A 429 6.00 -23.75 1.87
CA ASP A 429 6.86 -23.03 2.81
C ASP A 429 6.96 -21.54 2.46
N LYS A 430 7.09 -21.19 1.17
CA LYS A 430 7.08 -19.80 0.71
C LYS A 430 5.77 -19.08 1.05
N ILE A 431 4.64 -19.78 1.02
CA ILE A 431 3.32 -19.20 1.23
C ILE A 431 2.92 -19.14 2.70
N LEU A 432 3.10 -20.22 3.45
CA LEU A 432 2.55 -20.36 4.81
C LEU A 432 3.60 -20.21 5.92
N LEU A 433 4.86 -20.53 5.65
CA LEU A 433 5.92 -20.48 6.67
C LEU A 433 6.63 -19.14 6.61
N THR A 434 7.25 -18.84 5.48
CA THR A 434 8.05 -17.62 5.29
C THR A 434 7.23 -16.42 4.82
N LEU A 435 5.96 -16.64 4.44
CA LEU A 435 5.00 -15.59 4.05
C LEU A 435 5.59 -14.63 3.01
N VAL A 436 6.25 -15.18 1.98
CA VAL A 436 6.91 -14.41 0.93
C VAL A 436 5.86 -13.51 0.26
N PRO A 437 6.01 -12.18 0.27
CA PRO A 437 4.98 -11.27 -0.24
C PRO A 437 4.59 -11.51 -1.70
N ALA A 438 5.54 -11.93 -2.54
CA ALA A 438 5.24 -12.29 -3.93
C ALA A 438 4.36 -13.55 -4.04
N CYS A 439 4.40 -14.44 -3.06
CA CYS A 439 3.68 -15.70 -3.05
C CYS A 439 2.35 -15.64 -2.32
N VAL A 440 2.09 -14.60 -1.53
CA VAL A 440 0.85 -14.40 -0.79
C VAL A 440 0.07 -13.26 -1.46
N PRO A 441 -0.98 -13.57 -2.26
CA PRO A 441 -1.80 -12.53 -2.88
C PRO A 441 -2.36 -11.58 -1.82
N SER A 442 -2.30 -10.27 -2.08
CA SER A 442 -2.86 -9.25 -1.17
C SER A 442 -4.34 -9.49 -0.89
N GLU A 443 -5.04 -10.01 -1.89
CA GLU A 443 -6.45 -10.29 -1.83
C GLU A 443 -6.76 -11.37 -0.79
N TRP A 444 -5.80 -12.22 -0.40
CA TRP A 444 -6.04 -13.24 0.62
C TRP A 444 -6.15 -12.69 2.04
N VAL A 445 -5.79 -11.42 2.25
CA VAL A 445 -6.12 -10.71 3.48
C VAL A 445 -7.64 -10.50 3.59
N ASP A 446 -8.35 -10.45 2.46
CA ASP A 446 -9.81 -10.43 2.35
C ASP A 446 -10.35 -11.82 1.97
N PRO A 447 -11.33 -12.40 2.68
CA PRO A 447 -11.83 -13.74 2.35
C PRO A 447 -12.55 -13.86 1.00
N ALA A 448 -12.92 -12.74 0.35
CA ALA A 448 -13.89 -12.73 -0.76
C ALA A 448 -13.34 -13.04 -2.16
N ILE A 449 -12.03 -12.98 -2.41
CA ILE A 449 -11.49 -13.03 -3.78
C ILE A 449 -10.70 -14.33 -4.04
N PRO A 450 -11.09 -15.16 -5.03
CA PRO A 450 -10.39 -16.39 -5.37
C PRO A 450 -9.14 -16.13 -6.24
N THR A 451 -8.11 -15.51 -5.66
CA THR A 451 -6.81 -15.30 -6.34
C THR A 451 -5.89 -16.51 -6.12
N ARG A 452 -5.10 -16.89 -7.12
CA ARG A 452 -4.04 -17.91 -6.98
C ARG A 452 -2.69 -17.24 -6.73
N SER A 453 -1.89 -17.85 -5.84
CA SER A 453 -0.47 -17.58 -5.68
C SER A 453 0.30 -17.87 -6.98
N ILE A 454 1.20 -16.96 -7.34
CA ILE A 454 2.14 -17.15 -8.46
C ILE A 454 3.26 -18.15 -8.15
N CYS A 455 3.47 -18.48 -6.87
CA CYS A 455 4.58 -19.34 -6.43
C CYS A 455 4.20 -20.81 -6.35
N LEU A 456 2.92 -21.15 -6.47
CA LEU A 456 2.47 -22.53 -6.50
C LEU A 456 2.25 -22.91 -7.96
N ASN A 457 3.18 -23.70 -8.48
CA ASN A 457 3.32 -23.93 -9.91
C ASN A 457 2.33 -24.98 -10.42
N VAL A 458 2.05 -24.95 -11.73
CA VAL A 458 1.19 -25.97 -12.37
C VAL A 458 1.96 -27.29 -12.43
N ASP A 459 1.30 -28.42 -12.11
CA ASP A 459 1.88 -29.76 -11.93
C ASP A 459 2.91 -30.19 -12.99
N ALA A 460 2.75 -29.75 -14.24
CA ALA A 460 3.66 -30.07 -15.35
C ALA A 460 5.13 -29.68 -15.09
N ASN A 461 5.38 -28.58 -14.35
CA ASN A 461 6.74 -28.15 -14.03
C ASN A 461 7.39 -29.02 -12.94
N VAL A 462 6.59 -29.51 -12.00
CA VAL A 462 7.04 -30.41 -10.93
C VAL A 462 7.41 -31.78 -11.53
N GLU A 463 6.58 -32.28 -12.44
CA GLU A 463 6.82 -33.55 -13.15
C GLU A 463 8.16 -33.54 -13.90
N LYS A 464 8.37 -32.52 -14.74
CA LYS A 464 9.60 -32.37 -15.53
C LYS A 464 10.84 -32.21 -14.67
N SER A 465 10.72 -31.49 -13.56
CA SER A 465 11.83 -31.29 -12.62
C SER A 465 12.21 -32.58 -11.89
N ALA A 466 11.22 -33.39 -11.52
CA ALA A 466 11.44 -34.69 -10.89
C ALA A 466 12.16 -35.68 -11.83
N GLU A 467 11.73 -35.76 -13.09
CA GLU A 467 12.39 -36.60 -14.10
C GLU A 467 13.85 -36.16 -14.34
N LYS A 468 14.09 -34.86 -14.45
CA LYS A 468 15.46 -34.32 -14.59
C LYS A 468 16.34 -34.68 -13.38
N ALA A 469 15.78 -34.64 -12.17
CA ALA A 469 16.50 -35.02 -10.95
C ALA A 469 16.84 -36.52 -10.94
N TRP A 470 15.93 -37.36 -11.43
CA TRP A 470 16.13 -38.80 -11.55
C TRP A 470 17.25 -39.15 -12.54
N GLU A 471 17.21 -38.59 -13.76
CA GLU A 471 18.25 -38.80 -14.76
C GLU A 471 19.63 -38.38 -14.26
N LYS A 472 19.69 -37.25 -13.53
CA LYS A 472 20.93 -36.80 -12.88
C LYS A 472 21.40 -37.80 -11.82
N ALA A 473 20.50 -38.29 -10.96
CA ALA A 473 20.86 -39.19 -9.87
C ALA A 473 21.32 -40.57 -10.37
N LYS A 474 20.79 -41.05 -11.51
CA LYS A 474 21.26 -42.27 -12.18
C LYS A 474 22.64 -42.11 -12.85
N GLY A 475 22.97 -40.91 -13.33
CA GLY A 475 24.22 -40.63 -14.04
C GLY A 475 25.42 -40.29 -13.15
N VAL A 476 25.24 -40.18 -11.83
CA VAL A 476 26.34 -40.10 -10.86
C VAL A 476 26.78 -41.52 -10.54
N THR A 477 27.67 -42.06 -11.37
CA THR A 477 28.46 -43.26 -11.02
C THR A 477 29.49 -42.84 -9.97
N PRO A 478 29.53 -43.45 -8.78
CA PRO A 478 30.63 -43.24 -7.84
C PRO A 478 31.99 -43.68 -8.40
#